data_AF-A0A7J6U7M2-F1
#
_entry.id   AF-A0A7J6U7M2-F1
#
_cell.length_a   1.000
_cell.length_b   1.000
_cell.length_c   1.000
_cell.angle_alpha   90.00
_cell.angle_beta   90.00
_cell.angle_gamma   90.00
#
_symmetry.space_group_name_H-M   'P 1'
#
loop_
_entity.id
_entity.type
_entity.pdbx_description
1 polymer ?
#
loop_
_entity_poly.entity_id
_entity_poly.type
_entity_poly.pdbx_seq_one_letter_code
_entity_poly.pdbx_strand_id
1 'polypeptide(L)'
;MSNTDIEYHIPLSSPWLEQVDLKDTIPSESREGGRFLVLPPNVPERIPAAEAEAGLPIIENFIDGANVPSESNWLLKNVNPATGELNGYVRASVAEDGQTAIEAAEEAFKNGPWPKMSRSERAAVLESIADLVAENKEELARLE
;
A
#
# COMPACT_ATOMS: atom_id res chain seq x y z
N MET A 1 29.35 12.90 -6.93
CA MET A 1 28.32 12.80 -5.89
C MET A 1 28.04 11.32 -5.74
N SER A 2 28.56 10.69 -4.69
CA SER A 2 28.44 9.24 -4.50
C SER A 2 26.97 8.91 -4.27
N ASN A 3 26.39 8.13 -5.17
CA ASN A 3 25.12 7.46 -4.94
C ASN A 3 25.37 6.48 -3.79
N THR A 4 25.10 6.90 -2.57
CA THR A 4 25.16 6.01 -1.42
C THR A 4 23.89 5.19 -1.49
N ASP A 5 23.98 4.00 -2.08
CA ASP A 5 22.92 2.99 -2.00
C ASP A 5 22.75 2.68 -0.50
N ILE A 6 21.68 3.21 0.12
CA ILE A 6 21.40 3.02 1.54
C ILE A 6 20.81 1.62 1.69
N GLU A 7 21.66 0.64 2.00
CA GLU A 7 21.25 -0.73 2.30
C GLU A 7 20.93 -0.90 3.78
N TYR A 8 19.74 -1.41 4.09
CA TYR A 8 19.34 -1.74 5.45
C TYR A 8 19.56 -3.22 5.73
N HIS A 9 20.24 -3.54 6.83
CA HIS A 9 20.52 -4.92 7.25
C HIS A 9 19.68 -5.26 8.48
N ILE A 10 18.73 -6.19 8.33
CA ILE A 10 17.82 -6.61 9.40
C ILE A 10 18.15 -8.05 9.81
N PRO A 11 18.40 -8.36 11.08
CA PRO A 11 18.61 -9.74 11.53
C PRO A 11 17.41 -10.62 11.17
N LEU A 12 17.65 -11.84 10.65
CA LEU A 12 16.55 -12.78 10.36
C LEU A 12 15.74 -13.20 11.60
N SER A 13 16.27 -12.95 12.81
CA SER A 13 15.56 -13.16 14.08
C SER A 13 14.57 -12.04 14.43
N SER A 14 14.41 -11.02 13.58
CA SER A 14 13.53 -9.88 13.88
C SER A 14 12.06 -10.31 13.83
N PRO A 15 11.24 -10.04 14.87
CA PRO A 15 9.86 -10.56 14.96
C PRO A 15 8.93 -10.13 13.81
N TRP A 16 9.18 -8.98 13.19
CA TRP A 16 8.37 -8.46 12.08
C TRP A 16 8.75 -9.02 10.70
N LEU A 17 9.84 -9.80 10.60
CA LEU A 17 10.40 -10.23 9.32
C LEU A 17 9.49 -11.25 8.60
N GLU A 18 8.64 -11.96 9.34
CA GLU A 18 7.59 -12.85 8.80
C GLU A 18 6.55 -12.11 7.95
N GLN A 19 6.45 -10.79 8.12
CA GLN A 19 5.46 -9.96 7.43
C GLN A 19 6.03 -9.28 6.17
N VAL A 20 7.33 -9.43 5.91
CA VAL A 20 8.00 -8.89 4.72
C VAL A 20 7.92 -9.93 3.61
N ASP A 21 7.37 -9.55 2.46
CA ASP A 21 7.39 -10.42 1.29
C ASP A 21 8.83 -10.53 0.75
N LEU A 22 9.47 -11.66 1.06
CA LEU A 22 10.89 -11.90 0.78
C LEU A 22 11.24 -11.85 -0.72
N LYS A 23 10.26 -11.91 -1.62
CA LYS A 23 10.49 -11.87 -3.07
C LYS A 23 11.01 -10.51 -3.57
N ASP A 24 10.75 -9.43 -2.82
CA ASP A 24 11.16 -8.06 -3.17
C ASP A 24 12.44 -7.62 -2.43
N THR A 25 13.13 -8.57 -1.80
CA THR A 25 14.32 -8.32 -0.96
C THR A 25 15.61 -8.67 -1.70
N ILE A 26 16.69 -7.95 -1.39
CA ILE A 26 18.03 -8.32 -1.86
C ILE A 26 18.47 -9.57 -1.07
N PRO A 27 19.21 -10.52 -1.68
CA PRO A 27 19.56 -11.78 -1.03
C PRO A 27 20.17 -11.60 0.36
N SER A 28 19.80 -12.49 1.29
CA SER A 28 20.34 -12.46 2.66
C SER A 28 21.86 -12.60 2.66
N GLU A 29 22.55 -11.81 3.49
CA GLU A 29 23.99 -11.94 3.70
C GLU A 29 24.32 -12.39 5.13
N SER A 30 25.49 -13.00 5.28
CA SER A 30 26.03 -13.39 6.59
C SER A 30 27.03 -12.34 7.05
N ARG A 31 26.85 -11.81 8.26
CA ARG A 31 27.84 -10.97 8.97
C ARG A 31 28.27 -11.67 10.25
N GLU A 32 29.37 -11.21 10.89
CA GLU A 32 29.85 -11.80 12.15
C GLU A 32 28.69 -11.94 13.16
N GLY A 33 28.31 -13.20 13.43
CA GLY A 33 27.29 -13.52 14.43
C GLY A 33 25.84 -13.64 13.94
N GLY A 34 25.53 -13.52 12.64
CA GLY A 34 24.14 -13.69 12.18
C GLY A 34 23.88 -13.61 10.68
N ARG A 35 22.68 -14.04 10.28
CA ARG A 35 22.14 -13.84 8.93
C ARG A 35 21.24 -12.60 8.93
N PHE A 36 21.41 -11.77 7.92
CA PHE A 36 20.69 -10.52 7.74
C PHE A 36 19.95 -10.53 6.40
N LEU A 37 18.73 -10.01 6.41
CA LEU A 37 18.00 -9.64 5.21
C LEU A 37 18.47 -8.25 4.77
N VAL A 38 18.72 -8.06 3.48
CA VAL A 38 19.03 -6.76 2.90
C VAL A 38 17.76 -6.22 2.27
N LEU A 39 17.24 -5.13 2.82
CA LEU A 39 16.07 -4.47 2.24
C LEU A 39 16.52 -3.44 1.19
N PRO A 40 15.77 -3.29 0.08
CA PRO A 40 16.00 -2.17 -0.82
C PRO A 40 15.82 -0.83 -0.09
N PRO A 41 16.52 0.24 -0.51
CA PRO A 41 16.54 1.54 0.17
C PRO A 41 15.16 2.19 0.38
N ASN A 42 14.12 1.73 -0.34
CA ASN A 42 12.80 2.36 -0.38
C ASN A 42 11.69 1.49 0.24
N VAL A 43 12.01 0.54 1.14
CA VAL A 43 10.94 -0.15 1.88
C VAL A 43 10.32 0.84 2.87
N PRO A 44 9.02 1.17 2.76
CA PRO A 44 8.39 2.08 3.70
C PRO A 44 8.42 1.50 5.12
N GLU A 45 8.73 2.34 6.09
CA GLU A 45 8.75 1.95 7.50
C GLU A 45 7.36 1.47 7.93
N ARG A 46 7.32 0.32 8.61
CA ARG A 46 6.11 -0.25 9.21
C ARG A 46 6.00 0.12 10.68
N ILE A 47 4.81 0.54 11.10
CA ILE A 47 4.50 0.81 12.51
C ILE A 47 3.19 0.14 12.93
N PRO A 48 2.99 -0.19 14.22
CA PRO A 48 1.69 -0.58 14.72
C PRO A 48 0.69 0.57 14.59
N ALA A 49 -0.57 0.27 14.25
CA ALA A 49 -1.62 1.27 14.09
C ALA A 49 -1.88 2.07 15.39
N ALA A 50 -1.61 1.48 16.55
CA ALA A 50 -1.70 2.16 17.84
C ALA A 50 -0.66 3.27 18.03
N GLU A 51 0.41 3.28 17.23
CA GLU A 51 1.49 4.27 17.28
C GLU A 51 1.32 5.37 16.21
N ALA A 52 0.20 5.36 15.47
CA ALA A 52 -0.10 6.39 14.48
C ALA A 52 -0.24 7.77 15.14
N GLU A 53 0.38 8.78 14.54
CA GLU A 53 0.29 10.17 14.97
C GLU A 53 -1.14 10.68 14.79
N ALA A 54 -1.72 11.23 15.85
CA ALA A 54 -3.08 11.72 15.85
C ALA A 54 -3.23 12.92 14.88
N GLY A 55 -4.28 12.89 14.06
CA GLY A 55 -4.61 13.96 13.12
C GLY A 55 -4.05 13.78 11.70
N LEU A 56 -3.23 12.76 11.46
CA LEU A 56 -2.81 12.38 10.12
C LEU A 56 -3.77 11.36 9.49
N PRO A 57 -3.97 11.39 8.16
CA PRO A 57 -4.87 10.46 7.49
C PRO A 57 -4.29 9.04 7.46
N ILE A 58 -5.19 8.06 7.56
CA ILE A 58 -4.92 6.65 7.28
C ILE A 58 -5.73 6.26 6.05
N ILE A 59 -5.03 5.83 4.99
CA ILE A 59 -5.66 5.29 3.79
C ILE A 59 -5.99 3.82 4.06
N GLU A 60 -7.29 3.53 4.14
CA GLU A 60 -7.85 2.19 4.32
C GLU A 60 -7.86 1.40 3.01
N ASN A 61 -8.08 0.08 3.08
CA ASN A 61 -8.36 -0.71 1.89
C ASN A 61 -9.71 -0.29 1.31
N PHE A 62 -9.86 -0.29 -0.01
CA PHE A 62 -11.15 -0.04 -0.67
C PHE A 62 -11.61 -1.29 -1.42
N ILE A 63 -12.58 -2.00 -0.86
CA ILE A 63 -13.07 -3.29 -1.35
C ILE A 63 -14.60 -3.26 -1.40
N ASP A 64 -15.19 -3.79 -2.47
CA ASP A 64 -16.64 -3.87 -2.68
C ASP A 64 -17.37 -2.52 -2.52
N GLY A 65 -16.73 -1.44 -2.99
CA GLY A 65 -17.30 -0.09 -2.96
C GLY A 65 -17.27 0.60 -1.59
N ALA A 66 -16.53 0.06 -0.61
CA ALA A 66 -16.41 0.64 0.73
C ALA A 66 -14.96 0.66 1.23
N ASN A 67 -14.67 1.60 2.14
CA ASN A 67 -13.45 1.55 2.94
C ASN A 67 -13.56 0.41 3.96
N VAL A 68 -12.61 -0.50 3.96
CA VAL A 68 -12.54 -1.64 4.86
C VAL A 68 -11.20 -1.63 5.62
N PRO A 69 -11.21 -1.97 6.92
CA PRO A 69 -9.97 -2.15 7.66
C PRO A 69 -9.18 -3.33 7.06
N SER A 70 -7.88 -3.35 7.31
CA SER A 70 -7.05 -4.53 7.07
C SER A 70 -7.15 -5.50 8.26
N GLU A 71 -7.00 -6.79 8.00
CA GLU A 71 -6.77 -7.82 9.02
C GLU A 71 -5.44 -7.61 9.77
N SER A 72 -4.56 -6.78 9.23
CA SER A 72 -3.30 -6.34 9.84
C SER A 72 -3.48 -5.13 10.76
N ASN A 73 -2.78 -5.16 11.89
CA ASN A 73 -2.63 -4.00 12.77
C ASN A 73 -1.44 -3.10 12.40
N TRP A 74 -0.87 -3.26 11.20
CA TRP A 74 0.31 -2.52 10.75
C TRP A 74 -0.05 -1.44 9.73
N LEU A 75 0.72 -0.37 9.75
CA LEU A 75 0.67 0.76 8.83
C LEU A 75 2.02 0.94 8.15
N LEU A 76 2.00 1.45 6.93
CA LEU A 76 3.15 1.97 6.20
C LEU A 76 3.16 3.49 6.32
N LYS A 77 4.31 4.08 6.66
CA LYS A 77 4.48 5.54 6.64
C LYS A 77 4.49 6.04 5.20
N ASN A 78 3.62 7.01 4.89
CA ASN A 78 3.67 7.78 3.65
C ASN A 78 4.46 9.06 3.89
N VAL A 79 5.72 9.06 3.48
CA VAL A 79 6.67 10.15 3.73
C VAL A 79 6.87 10.94 2.45
N ASN A 80 6.83 12.27 2.54
CA ASN A 80 7.15 13.16 1.44
C ASN A 80 8.62 12.99 1.04
N PRO A 81 8.95 12.55 -0.19
CA PRO A 81 10.33 12.30 -0.58
C PRO A 81 11.18 13.58 -0.72
N ALA A 82 10.55 14.75 -0.88
CA ALA A 82 11.25 16.03 -1.01
C ALA A 82 11.63 16.65 0.34
N THR A 83 10.79 16.47 1.37
CA THR A 83 11.00 17.09 2.70
C THR A 83 11.35 16.09 3.80
N GLY A 84 11.03 14.81 3.62
CA GLY A 84 11.13 13.79 4.66
C GLY A 84 10.01 13.86 5.70
N GLU A 85 9.03 14.74 5.52
CA GLU A 85 7.90 14.89 6.44
C GLU A 85 6.85 13.80 6.25
N LEU A 86 6.19 13.41 7.33
CA LEU A 86 5.15 12.40 7.31
C LEU A 86 3.82 13.01 6.81
N ASN A 87 3.32 12.53 5.68
CA ASN A 87 2.03 12.95 5.12
C ASN A 87 0.85 12.17 5.72
N GLY A 88 1.10 10.93 6.16
CA GLY A 88 0.11 10.06 6.75
C GLY A 88 0.50 8.60 6.64
N TYR A 89 -0.50 7.72 6.61
CA TYR A 89 -0.31 6.30 6.66
C TYR A 89 -1.15 5.57 5.62
N VAL A 90 -0.69 4.38 5.23
CA VAL A 90 -1.44 3.43 4.40
C VAL A 90 -1.50 2.10 5.13
N ARG A 91 -2.61 1.35 5.04
CA ARG A 91 -2.67 0.00 5.61
C ARG A 91 -1.57 -0.90 5.04
N ALA A 92 -0.84 -1.58 5.93
CA ALA A 92 0.09 -2.62 5.53
C ALA A 92 -0.69 -3.93 5.36
N SER A 93 -1.40 -4.03 4.24
CA SER A 93 -2.33 -5.12 3.94
C SER A 93 -1.62 -6.47 3.82
N VAL A 94 -2.34 -7.52 4.19
CA VAL A 94 -1.88 -8.91 4.23
C VAL A 94 -2.56 -9.76 3.16
N ALA A 95 -2.14 -11.02 3.04
CA ALA A 95 -2.66 -11.94 2.04
C ALA A 95 -4.18 -12.12 2.14
N GLU A 96 -4.72 -12.12 3.36
CA GLU A 96 -6.14 -12.24 3.65
C GLU A 96 -6.95 -11.08 3.06
N ASP A 97 -6.46 -9.84 3.19
CA ASP A 97 -7.10 -8.67 2.58
C ASP A 97 -7.13 -8.79 1.05
N GLY A 98 -6.03 -9.28 0.47
CA GLY A 98 -5.92 -9.54 -0.96
C GLY A 98 -6.91 -10.61 -1.42
N GLN A 99 -7.09 -11.67 -0.63
CA GLN A 99 -8.06 -12.72 -0.89
C GLN A 99 -9.49 -12.17 -0.85
N THR A 100 -9.83 -11.34 0.14
CA THR A 100 -11.15 -10.65 0.19
C THR A 100 -11.37 -9.75 -1.03
N ALA A 101 -10.35 -9.02 -1.47
CA ALA A 101 -10.44 -8.19 -2.68
C ALA A 101 -10.69 -9.02 -3.95
N ILE A 102 -10.02 -10.17 -4.07
CA ILE A 102 -10.19 -11.10 -5.19
C ILE A 102 -11.61 -11.67 -5.21
N GLU A 103 -12.13 -12.10 -4.06
CA GLU A 103 -13.49 -12.66 -3.95
C GLU A 103 -14.55 -11.61 -4.33
N ALA A 104 -14.41 -10.38 -3.83
CA ALA A 104 -15.31 -9.28 -4.20
C ALA A 104 -15.26 -8.98 -5.70
N ALA A 105 -14.08 -8.95 -6.30
CA ALA A 105 -13.92 -8.75 -7.74
C ALA A 105 -14.53 -9.90 -8.56
N GLU A 106 -14.39 -11.15 -8.10
CA GLU A 106 -14.97 -12.33 -8.74
C GLU A 106 -16.51 -12.30 -8.68
N GLU A 107 -17.10 -11.91 -7.55
CA GLU A 107 -18.54 -11.74 -7.40
C GLU A 107 -19.08 -10.63 -8.30
N ALA A 108 -18.41 -9.48 -8.34
CA ALA A 108 -18.75 -8.38 -9.24
C ALA A 108 -18.71 -8.81 -10.72
N PHE A 109 -17.75 -9.68 -11.09
CA PHE A 109 -17.62 -10.20 -12.44
C PHE A 109 -18.63 -11.28 -12.81
N LYS A 110 -19.00 -12.16 -11.87
CA LYS A 110 -19.94 -13.27 -12.13
C LYS A 110 -21.39 -12.84 -12.02
N ASN A 111 -21.73 -12.13 -10.95
CA ASN A 111 -23.10 -11.87 -10.55
C ASN A 111 -23.46 -10.38 -10.60
N GLY A 112 -22.46 -9.50 -10.52
CA GLY A 112 -22.62 -8.05 -10.54
C GLY A 112 -23.18 -7.46 -11.83
N PRO A 113 -23.41 -6.14 -11.86
CA PRO A 113 -23.95 -5.43 -13.01
C PRO A 113 -22.91 -5.23 -14.13
N TRP A 114 -21.62 -5.13 -13.78
CA TRP A 114 -20.51 -4.86 -14.69
C TRP A 114 -20.43 -5.77 -15.94
N PRO A 115 -20.49 -7.11 -15.84
CA PRO A 115 -20.48 -8.00 -17.01
C PRO A 115 -21.70 -7.83 -17.92
N LYS A 116 -22.82 -7.32 -17.39
CA LYS A 116 -24.10 -7.15 -18.11
C LYS A 116 -24.20 -5.77 -18.79
N MET A 117 -23.34 -4.82 -18.41
CA MET A 117 -23.31 -3.49 -19.02
C MET A 117 -22.84 -3.55 -20.48
N SER A 118 -23.45 -2.72 -21.30
CA SER A 118 -23.00 -2.40 -22.66
C SER A 118 -21.69 -1.60 -22.64
N ARG A 119 -21.08 -1.44 -23.82
CA ARG A 119 -19.89 -0.59 -23.98
C ARG A 119 -20.17 0.86 -23.60
N SER A 120 -21.35 1.38 -23.98
CA SER A 120 -21.73 2.77 -23.72
C SER A 120 -21.98 3.03 -22.23
N GLU A 121 -22.59 2.09 -21.51
CA GLU A 121 -22.80 2.23 -20.06
C GLU A 121 -21.47 2.26 -19.29
N ARG A 122 -20.50 1.41 -19.65
CA ARG A 122 -19.17 1.46 -19.05
C ARG A 122 -18.42 2.75 -19.41
N ALA A 123 -18.58 3.25 -20.64
CA ALA A 123 -18.01 4.53 -21.05
C ALA A 123 -18.57 5.68 -20.19
N ALA A 124 -19.88 5.71 -19.95
CA ALA A 124 -20.51 6.73 -19.11
C ALA A 124 -19.99 6.70 -17.65
N VAL A 125 -19.71 5.51 -17.11
CA VAL A 125 -19.06 5.39 -15.78
C VAL A 125 -17.65 5.97 -15.80
N LEU A 126 -16.84 5.64 -16.81
CA LEU A 126 -15.48 6.18 -16.95
C LEU A 126 -15.46 7.70 -17.18
N GLU A 127 -16.41 8.22 -17.97
CA GLU A 127 -16.60 9.66 -18.18
C GLU A 127 -16.95 10.35 -16.86
N SER A 128 -17.85 9.78 -16.07
CA SER A 128 -18.20 10.32 -14.74
C SER A 128 -16.99 10.36 -13.80
N ILE A 129 -16.13 9.34 -13.83
CA ILE A 129 -14.88 9.33 -13.06
C ILE A 129 -13.92 10.43 -13.56
N ALA A 130 -13.80 10.60 -14.88
CA ALA A 130 -12.96 11.63 -15.47
C ALA A 130 -13.43 13.05 -15.09
N ASP A 131 -14.75 13.28 -15.09
CA ASP A 131 -15.35 14.54 -14.65
C ASP A 131 -15.00 14.81 -13.18
N LEU A 132 -15.17 13.82 -12.30
CA LEU A 132 -14.80 13.94 -10.89
C LEU A 132 -13.30 14.22 -10.68
N VAL A 133 -12.42 13.58 -11.46
CA VAL A 133 -10.97 13.85 -11.41
C VAL A 133 -10.68 15.28 -11.90
N ALA A 134 -11.34 15.74 -12.96
CA ALA A 134 -11.17 17.10 -13.47
C ALA A 134 -11.67 18.16 -12.48
N GLU A 135 -12.80 17.91 -11.81
CA GLU A 135 -13.36 18.78 -10.77
C GLU A 135 -12.43 18.90 -9.56
N ASN A 136 -11.66 17.84 -9.24
CA ASN A 136 -10.75 17.80 -8.09
C ASN A 136 -9.27 17.97 -8.48
N LYS A 137 -8.99 18.44 -9.70
CA LYS A 137 -7.65 18.46 -10.28
C LYS A 137 -6.63 19.20 -9.42
N GLU A 138 -6.96 20.40 -8.94
CA GLU A 138 -6.05 21.20 -8.13
C GLU A 138 -5.70 20.52 -6.81
N GLU A 139 -6.64 19.77 -6.23
CA GLU A 139 -6.40 19.01 -5.01
C GLU A 139 -5.51 17.81 -5.26
N LEU A 140 -5.86 17.00 -6.26
CA LEU A 140 -5.07 15.82 -6.64
C LEU A 140 -3.64 16.20 -7.01
N ALA A 141 -3.45 17.30 -7.75
CA ALA A 141 -2.12 17.80 -8.13
C ALA A 141 -1.28 18.29 -6.95
N ARG A 142 -1.87 18.58 -5.78
CA ARG A 142 -1.11 18.91 -4.56
C ARG A 142 -0.69 17.66 -3.78
N LEU A 143 -1.39 16.54 -3.97
CA LEU A 143 -1.16 15.29 -3.24
C LEU A 143 -0.16 14.36 -3.95
N GLU A 144 -0.01 14.49 -5.28
CA GLU A 144 0.96 13.79 -6.13
C GLU A 144 2.31 14.52 -6.24
#